data_AF-A0A7S0GNI5-F1
#
_entry.id   AF-A0A7S0GNI5-F1
#
_cell.length_a   1.000
_cell.length_b   1.000
_cell.length_c   1.000
_cell.angle_alpha   90.00
_cell.angle_beta   90.00
_cell.angle_gamma   90.00
#
_symmetry.space_group_name_H-M   'P 1'
#
loop_
_entity.id
_entity.type
_entity.pdbx_description
1 polymer ?
#
loop_
_entity_poly.entity_id
_entity_poly.type
_entity_poly.pdbx_seq_one_letter_code
_entity_poly.pdbx_strand_id
1 'polypeptide(L)'
;MVDLLRLEGGGREDKLEELLAWAHRVGCTLDKLRLEYTEDRGVRMIATQDIQPKDQICSIPETLCISVEMGLNTNLAKTWNEAFNSHKCQGGMNEGLSLASNAESSHVIFWLFLSVLRRKFLNRLPKEHEGAEEALKMDLEPYFHALPQTYSDLMWWSDSELDLLRPTQIYTNARRARKGLRMIYDQVMEYVIPRYRPLKGLSYDEFKWGWSTHRSRSFGDRKLLRGNQSHFLMPLLDFANHNASSK
;
A
#
# COMPACT_ATOMS: atom_id res chain seq x y z
N MET A 1 6.64 5.48 -23.61
CA MET A 1 6.56 6.94 -23.38
C MET A 1 5.12 7.23 -22.98
N VAL A 2 4.83 7.14 -21.68
CA VAL A 2 3.48 7.34 -21.15
C VAL A 2 3.48 8.70 -20.49
N ASP A 3 2.60 9.57 -20.99
CA ASP A 3 2.38 10.92 -20.51
C ASP A 3 2.28 10.95 -18.99
N LEU A 4 3.28 11.60 -18.41
CA LEU A 4 3.20 12.24 -17.11
C LEU A 4 2.02 13.21 -17.20
N LEU A 5 0.85 12.76 -16.75
CA LEU A 5 -0.16 13.64 -16.21
C LEU A 5 0.54 14.48 -15.14
N ARG A 6 1.00 15.67 -15.56
CA ARG A 6 1.33 16.80 -14.71
C ARG A 6 0.06 17.09 -13.92
N LEU A 7 -0.06 16.43 -12.78
CA LEU A 7 -0.91 16.92 -11.71
C LEU A 7 -0.37 18.30 -11.38
N GLU A 8 -1.16 19.32 -11.66
CA GLU A 8 -0.90 20.70 -11.25
C GLU A 8 -0.67 20.69 -9.73
N GLY A 9 0.56 21.01 -9.30
CA GLY A 9 0.93 21.07 -7.88
C GLY A 9 2.28 20.42 -7.58
N GLY A 10 3.31 21.27 -7.53
CA GLY A 10 4.62 21.03 -6.89
C GLY A 10 5.51 19.91 -7.43
N GLY A 11 6.82 20.12 -7.36
CA GLY A 11 7.81 19.07 -7.59
C GLY A 11 7.70 17.93 -6.55
N ARG A 12 8.39 16.81 -6.77
CA ARG A 12 8.45 15.72 -5.79
C ARG A 12 9.06 16.18 -4.46
N GLU A 13 9.96 17.16 -4.51
CA GLU A 13 10.57 17.82 -3.36
C GLU A 13 9.52 18.58 -2.53
N ASP A 14 8.67 19.39 -3.19
CA ASP A 14 7.57 20.11 -2.52
C ASP A 14 6.66 19.16 -1.73
N LYS A 15 6.35 17.98 -2.29
CA LYS A 15 5.56 16.95 -1.60
C LYS A 15 6.26 16.36 -0.38
N LEU A 16 7.60 16.29 -0.38
CA LEU A 16 8.37 15.84 0.79
C LEU A 16 8.42 16.94 1.86
N GLU A 17 8.52 18.21 1.48
CA GLU A 17 8.44 19.33 2.43
C GLU A 17 7.06 19.39 3.08
N GLU A 18 5.99 19.22 2.30
CA GLU A 18 4.61 19.11 2.81
C GLU A 18 4.45 17.93 3.77
N LEU A 19 5.03 16.76 3.43
CA LEU A 19 5.05 15.59 4.30
C LEU A 19 5.75 15.88 5.63
N LEU A 20 6.93 16.50 5.61
CA LEU A 20 7.69 16.81 6.82
C LEU A 20 6.98 17.86 7.69
N ALA A 21 6.43 18.91 7.07
CA ALA A 21 5.65 19.91 7.76
C ALA A 21 4.40 19.29 8.41
N TRP A 22 3.71 18.39 7.70
CA TRP A 22 2.59 17.62 8.25
C TRP A 22 3.03 16.75 9.42
N ALA A 23 4.09 15.97 9.24
CA ALA A 23 4.61 15.05 10.24
C ALA A 23 4.91 15.77 11.56
N HIS A 24 5.57 16.93 11.49
CA HIS A 24 5.83 17.76 12.67
C HIS A 24 4.54 18.21 13.37
N ARG A 25 3.52 18.65 12.61
CA ARG A 25 2.21 19.06 13.18
C ARG A 25 1.47 17.94 13.90
N VAL A 26 1.61 16.70 13.42
CA VAL A 26 0.93 15.52 14.00
C VAL A 26 1.78 14.80 15.07
N GLY A 27 2.90 15.40 15.48
CA GLY A 27 3.72 14.92 16.59
C GLY A 27 4.76 13.86 16.22
N CYS A 28 5.08 13.70 14.93
CA CYS A 28 6.25 12.92 14.53
C CYS A 28 7.53 13.72 14.75
N THR A 29 8.61 13.02 15.09
CA THR A 29 9.97 13.56 15.04
C THR A 29 10.81 12.77 14.04
N LEU A 30 11.69 13.49 13.35
CA LEU A 30 12.69 12.94 12.44
C LEU A 30 14.02 13.61 12.77
N ASP A 31 14.64 13.13 13.85
CA ASP A 31 15.83 13.70 14.44
C ASP A 31 17.06 13.13 13.74
N LYS A 32 18.04 13.99 13.41
CA LYS A 32 19.28 13.58 12.73
C LYS A 32 19.07 12.99 11.32
N LEU A 33 17.89 13.16 10.75
CA LEU A 33 17.48 12.55 9.48
C LEU A 33 16.77 13.59 8.61
N ARG A 34 16.95 13.47 7.29
CA ARG A 34 16.19 14.23 6.30
C ARG A 34 15.71 13.31 5.18
N LEU A 35 14.63 13.71 4.51
CA LEU A 35 14.19 13.07 3.28
C LEU A 35 14.81 13.77 2.08
N GLU A 36 15.21 13.01 1.08
CA GLU A 36 15.75 13.50 -0.19
C GLU A 36 15.14 12.71 -1.34
N TYR A 37 14.85 13.36 -2.45
CA TYR A 37 14.47 12.69 -3.69
C TYR A 37 15.61 12.74 -4.70
N THR A 38 15.82 11.62 -5.40
CA THR A 38 16.68 11.54 -6.58
C THR A 38 15.98 10.71 -7.65
N GLU A 39 16.20 11.01 -8.92
CA GLU A 39 15.56 10.28 -10.01
C GLU A 39 15.97 8.80 -10.05
N ASP A 40 17.22 8.48 -9.67
CA ASP A 40 17.77 7.12 -9.77
C ASP A 40 17.39 6.21 -8.59
N ARG A 41 17.19 6.76 -7.39
CA ARG A 41 16.87 5.98 -6.18
C ARG A 41 15.49 6.27 -5.59
N GLY A 42 14.76 7.25 -6.12
CA GLY A 42 13.53 7.72 -5.52
C GLY A 42 13.79 8.47 -4.21
N VAL A 43 12.85 8.34 -3.28
CA VAL A 43 12.92 9.00 -1.96
C VAL A 43 13.84 8.21 -1.03
N ARG A 44 14.71 8.90 -0.31
CA ARG A 44 15.66 8.32 0.62
C ARG A 44 15.67 9.08 1.94
N MET A 45 16.00 8.35 3.01
CA MET A 45 16.28 8.93 4.31
C MET A 45 17.79 9.01 4.52
N ILE A 46 18.29 10.21 4.80
CA ILE A 46 19.73 10.51 4.90
C ILE A 46 20.03 11.06 6.29
N ALA A 47 21.08 10.53 6.93
CA ALA A 47 21.58 11.07 8.18
C ALA A 47 22.15 12.49 7.97
N THR A 48 21.77 13.43 8.83
CA THR A 48 22.29 14.81 8.82
C THR A 48 23.47 15.01 9.76
N GLN A 49 23.74 14.01 10.60
CA GLN A 49 24.83 13.97 11.57
C GLN A 49 25.11 12.51 11.96
N ASP A 50 26.18 12.25 12.69
CA ASP A 50 26.51 10.91 13.17
C ASP A 50 25.42 10.37 14.10
N ILE A 51 25.03 9.12 13.83
CA ILE A 51 24.04 8.36 14.62
C ILE A 51 24.80 7.30 15.41
N GLN A 52 24.65 7.35 16.73
CA GLN A 52 25.24 6.39 17.67
C GLN A 52 24.25 5.27 17.99
N PRO A 53 24.72 4.07 18.39
CA PRO A 53 23.83 3.02 18.86
C PRO A 53 22.93 3.52 20.00
N LYS A 54 21.64 3.19 19.92
CA LYS A 54 20.57 3.62 20.85
C LYS A 54 20.12 5.08 20.74
N ASP A 55 20.64 5.84 19.76
CA ASP A 55 20.05 7.13 19.43
C ASP A 55 18.59 6.97 18.99
N GLN A 56 17.72 7.79 19.55
CA GLN A 56 16.38 7.95 19.02
C GLN A 56 16.44 8.88 17.80
N ILE A 57 16.23 8.33 16.62
CA ILE A 57 16.33 9.04 15.33
C ILE A 57 14.95 9.43 14.77
N CYS A 58 13.88 8.78 15.24
CA CYS A 58 12.53 9.15 14.88
C CYS A 58 11.54 8.75 15.97
N SER A 59 10.43 9.46 16.03
CA SER A 59 9.26 9.09 16.83
C SER A 59 8.02 9.25 15.95
N ILE A 60 7.19 8.22 15.88
CA ILE A 60 5.97 8.24 15.08
C ILE A 60 4.83 7.77 15.98
N PRO A 61 3.81 8.61 16.24
CA PRO A 61 2.63 8.18 16.97
C PRO A 61 2.01 6.93 16.33
N GLU A 62 1.75 5.91 17.14
CA GLU A 62 1.10 4.67 16.70
C GLU A 62 -0.24 4.94 15.99
N THR A 63 -0.93 6.00 16.40
CA THR A 63 -2.17 6.46 15.77
C THR A 63 -2.00 6.78 14.28
N LEU A 64 -0.81 7.12 13.79
CA LEU A 64 -0.60 7.41 12.36
C LEU A 64 -0.30 6.17 11.52
N CYS A 65 -0.05 5.02 12.14
CA CYS A 65 0.23 3.79 11.41
C CYS A 65 -1.05 3.26 10.73
N ILE A 66 -0.90 2.68 9.54
CA ILE A 66 -2.01 2.13 8.75
C ILE A 66 -1.87 0.61 8.73
N SER A 67 -2.70 -0.12 9.47
CA SER A 67 -2.58 -1.57 9.65
C SER A 67 -3.62 -2.39 8.88
N VAL A 68 -3.31 -3.68 8.71
CA VAL A 68 -4.25 -4.68 8.20
C VAL A 68 -5.53 -4.70 9.04
N GLU A 69 -5.39 -4.62 10.36
CA GLU A 69 -6.52 -4.65 11.29
C GLU A 69 -7.42 -3.43 11.14
N MET A 70 -6.87 -2.26 10.79
CA MET A 70 -7.69 -1.11 10.45
C MET A 70 -8.55 -1.41 9.23
N GLY A 71 -7.97 -2.01 8.18
CA GLY A 71 -8.71 -2.48 7.00
C GLY A 71 -9.76 -3.56 7.31
N LEU A 72 -9.46 -4.47 8.23
CA LEU A 72 -10.41 -5.51 8.67
C LEU A 72 -11.58 -4.96 9.50
N ASN A 73 -11.41 -3.80 10.15
CA ASN A 73 -12.45 -3.15 10.96
C ASN A 73 -13.36 -2.22 10.14
N THR A 74 -13.36 -2.38 8.81
CA THR A 74 -14.12 -1.52 7.91
C THR A 74 -15.36 -2.20 7.31
N ASN A 75 -16.18 -1.43 6.60
CA ASN A 75 -17.28 -1.99 5.82
C ASN A 75 -16.78 -2.76 4.59
N LEU A 76 -15.61 -2.44 4.03
CA LEU A 76 -14.96 -3.23 2.99
C LEU A 76 -14.77 -4.69 3.43
N ALA A 77 -14.27 -4.93 4.65
CA ALA A 77 -14.07 -6.28 5.17
C ALA A 77 -15.39 -7.04 5.38
N LYS A 78 -16.45 -6.34 5.83
CA LYS A 78 -17.80 -6.94 5.92
C LYS A 78 -18.32 -7.34 4.54
N THR A 79 -18.23 -6.44 3.56
CA THR A 79 -18.65 -6.73 2.19
C THR A 79 -17.85 -7.86 1.56
N TRP A 80 -16.53 -7.92 1.81
CA TRP A 80 -15.70 -9.06 1.40
C TRP A 80 -16.24 -10.37 1.96
N ASN A 81 -16.44 -10.44 3.28
CA ASN A 81 -16.92 -11.64 3.95
C ASN A 81 -18.31 -12.06 3.43
N GLU A 82 -19.25 -11.13 3.29
CA GLU A 82 -20.58 -11.40 2.74
C GLU A 82 -20.54 -11.91 1.30
N ALA A 83 -19.72 -11.29 0.45
CA ALA A 83 -19.60 -11.67 -0.96
C ALA A 83 -19.05 -13.10 -1.11
N PHE A 84 -17.97 -13.42 -0.41
CA PHE A 84 -17.32 -14.74 -0.51
C PHE A 84 -18.00 -15.84 0.30
N ASN A 85 -18.63 -15.54 1.44
CA ASN A 85 -19.41 -16.53 2.19
C ASN A 85 -20.67 -16.94 1.41
N SER A 86 -21.32 -16.00 0.72
CA SER A 86 -22.47 -16.30 -0.14
C SER A 86 -22.12 -17.25 -1.29
N HIS A 87 -20.87 -17.21 -1.79
CA HIS A 87 -20.39 -18.07 -2.88
C HIS A 87 -19.94 -19.45 -2.38
N LYS A 88 -19.36 -19.55 -1.18
CA LYS A 88 -19.06 -20.85 -0.54
C LYS A 88 -20.31 -21.72 -0.36
N CYS A 89 -21.49 -21.12 -0.21
CA CYS A 89 -22.77 -21.84 -0.06
C CYS A 89 -23.42 -22.29 -1.39
N GLN A 90 -22.97 -21.81 -2.56
CA GLN A 90 -23.63 -22.05 -3.85
C GLN A 90 -23.05 -23.20 -4.71
N GLY A 91 -22.08 -23.95 -4.18
CA GLY A 91 -21.68 -25.25 -4.73
C GLY A 91 -20.54 -25.18 -5.76
N GLY A 92 -19.56 -26.07 -5.55
CA GLY A 92 -18.42 -26.30 -6.45
C GLY A 92 -17.15 -25.64 -5.98
N MET A 93 -16.19 -26.44 -5.48
CA MET A 93 -14.79 -26.01 -5.33
C MET A 93 -14.23 -25.63 -6.71
N ASN A 94 -14.41 -24.37 -7.11
CA ASN A 94 -13.56 -23.80 -8.14
C ASN A 94 -12.18 -23.60 -7.52
N GLU A 95 -11.15 -24.25 -8.07
CA GLU A 95 -9.75 -24.13 -7.62
C GLU A 95 -9.27 -22.67 -7.55
N GLY A 96 -9.94 -21.74 -8.24
CA GLY A 96 -9.72 -20.29 -8.12
C GLY A 96 -10.18 -19.66 -6.79
N LEU A 97 -11.23 -20.17 -6.15
CA LEU A 97 -11.75 -19.68 -4.86
C LEU A 97 -10.91 -20.16 -3.66
N SER A 98 -10.01 -21.11 -3.86
CA SER A 98 -9.09 -21.66 -2.84
C SER A 98 -7.88 -20.74 -2.54
N LEU A 99 -7.69 -19.64 -3.29
CA LEU A 99 -6.56 -18.70 -3.12
C LEU A 99 -6.73 -17.70 -1.97
N ALA A 100 -7.82 -17.82 -1.21
CA ALA A 100 -8.09 -16.99 -0.06
C ALA A 100 -8.23 -17.90 1.17
N SER A 101 -7.10 -18.46 1.62
CA SER A 101 -7.01 -18.84 3.04
C SER A 101 -7.36 -17.61 3.90
N ASN A 102 -7.83 -17.81 5.15
CA ASN A 102 -8.21 -16.68 6.01
C ASN A 102 -7.06 -15.65 6.19
N ALA A 103 -5.80 -16.10 6.13
CA ALA A 103 -4.63 -15.26 6.21
C ALA A 103 -4.33 -14.49 4.90
N GLU A 104 -4.54 -15.08 3.72
CA GLU A 104 -4.39 -14.36 2.45
C GLU A 104 -5.49 -13.33 2.26
N SER A 105 -6.70 -13.62 2.76
CA SER A 105 -7.85 -12.71 2.69
C SER A 105 -7.60 -11.37 3.37
N SER A 106 -6.95 -11.36 4.53
CA SER A 106 -6.67 -10.10 5.26
C SER A 106 -5.73 -9.18 4.50
N HIS A 107 -4.74 -9.75 3.81
CA HIS A 107 -3.84 -8.98 2.95
C HIS A 107 -4.56 -8.41 1.73
N VAL A 108 -5.43 -9.18 1.06
CA VAL A 108 -6.20 -8.66 -0.08
C VAL A 108 -7.11 -7.51 0.37
N ILE A 109 -7.81 -7.67 1.50
CA ILE A 109 -8.61 -6.60 2.10
C ILE A 109 -7.72 -5.38 2.37
N PHE A 110 -6.51 -5.56 2.88
CA PHE A 110 -5.58 -4.46 3.12
C PHE A 110 -5.13 -3.76 1.82
N TRP A 111 -4.86 -4.49 0.73
CA TRP A 111 -4.52 -3.87 -0.56
C TRP A 111 -5.67 -3.01 -1.10
N LEU A 112 -6.91 -3.50 -0.97
CA LEU A 112 -8.10 -2.77 -1.34
C LEU A 112 -8.32 -1.56 -0.44
N PHE A 113 -8.09 -1.70 0.87
CA PHE A 113 -8.14 -0.60 1.83
C PHE A 113 -7.14 0.51 1.47
N LEU A 114 -5.88 0.15 1.15
CA LEU A 114 -4.90 1.12 0.66
C LEU A 114 -5.36 1.80 -0.64
N SER A 115 -6.01 1.07 -1.53
CA SER A 115 -6.55 1.64 -2.77
C SER A 115 -7.68 2.64 -2.51
N VAL A 116 -8.56 2.36 -1.54
CA VAL A 116 -9.62 3.27 -1.08
C VAL A 116 -9.00 4.53 -0.47
N LEU A 117 -8.01 4.38 0.43
CA LEU A 117 -7.32 5.52 1.04
C LEU A 117 -6.60 6.38 0.00
N ARG A 118 -5.92 5.76 -0.97
CA ARG A 118 -5.30 6.48 -2.09
C ARG A 118 -6.33 7.28 -2.87
N ARG A 119 -7.49 6.70 -3.19
CA ARG A 119 -8.57 7.41 -3.89
C ARG A 119 -9.12 8.58 -3.06
N LYS A 120 -9.32 8.38 -1.76
CA LYS A 120 -9.75 9.43 -0.83
C LYS A 120 -8.81 10.64 -0.89
N PHE A 121 -7.51 10.40 -0.77
CA PHE A 121 -6.53 11.48 -0.60
C PHE A 121 -5.95 12.04 -1.91
N LEU A 122 -5.84 11.23 -2.97
CA LEU A 122 -5.24 11.66 -4.24
C LEU A 122 -6.26 12.01 -5.34
N ASN A 123 -7.47 11.47 -5.26
CA ASN A 123 -8.49 11.59 -6.31
C ASN A 123 -9.87 11.87 -5.70
N ARG A 124 -9.91 12.86 -4.78
CA ARG A 124 -11.04 13.28 -3.93
C ARG A 124 -12.36 12.62 -4.32
N LEU A 125 -12.59 11.44 -3.72
CA LEU A 125 -13.83 10.66 -3.85
C LEU A 125 -15.00 11.65 -3.92
N PRO A 126 -15.90 11.57 -4.92
CA PRO A 126 -16.98 12.53 -5.02
C PRO A 126 -17.76 12.51 -3.69
N LYS A 127 -18.10 13.66 -3.12
CA LYS A 127 -18.65 13.78 -1.74
C LYS A 127 -19.81 12.83 -1.44
N GLU A 128 -20.59 12.48 -2.45
CA GLU A 128 -21.65 11.46 -2.44
C GLU A 128 -21.19 10.00 -2.17
N HIS A 129 -19.87 9.77 -2.10
CA HIS A 129 -19.22 8.49 -1.78
C HIS A 129 -18.52 8.51 -0.41
N GLU A 130 -18.54 9.62 0.35
CA GLU A 130 -17.86 9.76 1.65
C GLU A 130 -18.47 8.94 2.81
N GLY A 131 -19.55 8.18 2.56
CA GLY A 131 -20.35 7.54 3.60
C GLY A 131 -19.93 6.15 4.09
N ALA A 132 -18.88 5.51 3.55
CA ALA A 132 -18.65 4.10 3.86
C ALA A 132 -17.74 3.86 5.07
N GLU A 133 -16.76 4.73 5.34
CA GLU A 133 -15.73 4.48 6.34
C GLU A 133 -15.22 5.79 6.97
N GLU A 134 -15.71 6.13 8.16
CA GLU A 134 -15.05 7.09 9.08
C GLU A 134 -13.60 6.68 9.44
N ALA A 135 -13.14 5.51 8.99
CA ALA A 135 -11.74 5.09 8.93
C ALA A 135 -11.04 5.87 7.80
N LEU A 136 -10.35 6.99 8.02
CA LEU A 136 -9.67 7.45 9.20
C LEU A 136 -9.91 8.95 9.31
N LYS A 137 -10.29 9.43 10.49
CA LYS A 137 -10.33 10.87 10.85
C LYS A 137 -8.96 11.54 10.78
N MET A 138 -7.91 10.76 10.53
CA MET A 138 -6.56 11.23 10.32
C MET A 138 -6.42 11.84 8.93
N ASP A 139 -5.96 13.07 8.90
CA ASP A 139 -5.42 13.66 7.70
C ASP A 139 -4.09 12.98 7.37
N LEU A 140 -4.11 12.05 6.41
CA LEU A 140 -2.94 11.33 5.89
C LEU A 140 -2.61 11.79 4.46
N GLU A 141 -3.22 12.88 3.99
CA GLU A 141 -3.10 13.33 2.60
C GLU A 141 -1.63 13.54 2.20
N PRO A 142 -0.79 14.26 2.97
CA PRO A 142 0.63 14.46 2.63
C PRO A 142 1.42 13.14 2.53
N TYR A 143 1.10 12.14 3.36
CA TYR A 143 1.71 10.82 3.28
C TYR A 143 1.37 10.11 1.96
N PHE A 144 0.09 10.09 1.56
CA PHE A 144 -0.30 9.45 0.31
C PHE A 144 0.23 10.20 -0.93
N HIS A 145 0.37 11.53 -0.88
CA HIS A 145 1.01 12.30 -1.96
C HIS A 145 2.49 11.98 -2.10
N ALA A 146 3.16 11.72 -0.97
CA ALA A 146 4.57 11.34 -0.93
C ALA A 146 4.83 9.87 -1.26
N LEU A 147 3.82 8.98 -1.28
CA LEU A 147 4.01 7.59 -1.72
C LEU A 147 4.42 7.52 -3.22
N PRO A 148 5.12 6.45 -3.64
CA PRO A 148 5.39 6.20 -5.06
C PRO A 148 4.08 6.05 -5.84
N GLN A 149 4.00 6.63 -7.03
CA GLN A 149 2.82 6.49 -7.90
C GLN A 149 2.83 5.15 -8.66
N THR A 150 4.03 4.62 -8.91
CA THR A 150 4.31 3.31 -9.51
C THR A 150 5.48 2.66 -8.76
N TYR A 151 5.69 1.36 -9.00
CA TYR A 151 6.79 0.60 -8.42
C TYR A 151 7.62 -0.06 -9.53
N SER A 152 8.83 -0.49 -9.18
CA SER A 152 9.77 -1.16 -10.10
C SER A 152 9.80 -2.68 -9.93
N ASP A 153 8.89 -3.24 -9.14
CA ASP A 153 8.80 -4.68 -8.94
C ASP A 153 8.28 -5.39 -10.21
N LEU A 154 8.49 -6.71 -10.28
CA LEU A 154 8.21 -7.54 -11.46
C LEU A 154 6.73 -7.51 -11.92
N MET A 155 5.80 -7.01 -11.10
CA MET A 155 4.41 -6.85 -11.49
C MET A 155 4.18 -5.64 -12.41
N TRP A 156 5.12 -4.69 -12.43
CA TRP A 156 5.08 -3.46 -13.21
C TRP A 156 5.87 -3.52 -14.51
N TRP A 157 6.70 -4.54 -14.66
CA TRP A 157 7.46 -4.76 -15.88
C TRP A 157 6.55 -5.16 -17.04
N SER A 158 6.89 -4.69 -18.24
CA SER A 158 6.32 -5.14 -19.50
C SER A 158 6.64 -6.60 -19.78
N ASP A 159 5.86 -7.24 -20.65
CA ASP A 159 6.10 -8.63 -21.03
C ASP A 159 7.48 -8.80 -21.70
N SER A 160 7.92 -7.81 -22.48
CA SER A 160 9.28 -7.79 -23.07
C SER A 160 10.39 -7.71 -22.02
N GLU A 161 10.21 -6.93 -20.95
CA GLU A 161 11.19 -6.85 -19.86
C GLU A 161 11.24 -8.15 -19.05
N LEU A 162 10.09 -8.78 -18.77
CA LEU A 162 10.08 -10.10 -18.12
C LEU A 162 10.75 -11.16 -19.00
N ASP A 163 10.58 -11.10 -20.32
CA ASP A 163 11.13 -12.10 -21.23
C ASP A 163 12.65 -12.14 -21.23
N LEU A 164 13.32 -11.05 -20.84
CA LEU A 164 14.76 -11.01 -20.59
C LEU A 164 15.21 -11.96 -19.46
N LEU A 165 14.29 -12.34 -18.58
CA LEU A 165 14.55 -13.27 -17.47
C LEU A 165 14.39 -14.73 -17.88
N ARG A 166 14.02 -15.07 -19.12
CA ARG A 166 13.92 -16.48 -19.53
C ARG A 166 15.30 -17.13 -19.62
N PRO A 167 15.44 -18.43 -19.27
CA PRO A 167 14.43 -19.35 -18.74
C PRO A 167 14.49 -19.48 -17.20
N THR A 168 14.84 -18.40 -16.48
CA THR A 168 15.14 -18.49 -15.04
C THR A 168 13.92 -18.85 -14.19
N GLN A 169 14.16 -19.33 -12.97
CA GLN A 169 13.11 -19.52 -11.98
C GLN A 169 12.41 -18.20 -11.60
N ILE A 170 13.12 -17.07 -11.66
CA ILE A 170 12.56 -15.73 -11.41
C ILE A 170 11.46 -15.43 -12.43
N TYR A 171 11.70 -15.69 -13.72
CA TYR A 171 10.68 -15.54 -14.77
C TYR A 171 9.44 -16.38 -14.47
N THR A 172 9.62 -17.67 -14.17
CA THR A 172 8.52 -18.60 -13.88
C THR A 172 7.70 -18.14 -12.67
N ASN A 173 8.38 -17.72 -11.59
CA ASN A 173 7.73 -17.21 -10.39
C ASN A 173 6.98 -15.91 -10.65
N ALA A 174 7.57 -14.97 -11.41
CA ALA A 174 6.96 -13.70 -11.75
C ALA A 174 5.69 -13.89 -12.60
N ARG A 175 5.74 -14.76 -13.61
CA ARG A 175 4.56 -15.12 -14.43
C ARG A 175 3.45 -15.72 -13.59
N ARG A 176 3.78 -16.63 -12.67
CA ARG A 176 2.80 -17.23 -11.74
C ARG A 176 2.19 -16.17 -10.83
N ALA A 177 3.00 -15.28 -10.26
CA ALA A 177 2.54 -14.19 -9.40
C ALA A 177 1.62 -13.22 -10.17
N ARG A 178 1.99 -12.79 -11.39
CA ARG A 178 1.16 -11.92 -12.26
C ARG A 178 -0.19 -12.56 -12.58
N LYS A 179 -0.19 -13.85 -12.95
CA LYS A 179 -1.44 -14.59 -13.20
C LYS A 179 -2.30 -14.67 -11.93
N GLY A 180 -1.71 -15.02 -10.78
CA GLY A 180 -2.41 -15.11 -9.51
C GLY A 180 -3.02 -13.77 -9.08
N LEU A 181 -2.26 -12.68 -9.14
CA LEU A 181 -2.76 -11.35 -8.80
C LEU A 181 -3.91 -10.91 -9.72
N ARG A 182 -3.83 -11.22 -11.01
CA ARG A 182 -4.92 -10.95 -11.96
C ARG A 182 -6.18 -11.72 -11.62
N MET A 183 -6.07 -13.02 -11.33
CA MET A 183 -7.22 -13.84 -10.93
C MET A 183 -7.88 -13.30 -9.65
N ILE A 184 -7.11 -12.84 -8.67
CA ILE A 184 -7.65 -12.21 -7.46
C ILE A 184 -8.41 -10.93 -7.80
N TYR A 185 -7.85 -10.08 -8.67
CA TYR A 185 -8.53 -8.86 -9.12
C TYR A 185 -9.85 -9.16 -9.84
N ASP A 186 -9.87 -10.17 -10.71
CA ASP A 186 -11.07 -10.56 -11.44
C ASP A 186 -12.19 -11.00 -10.47
N GLN A 187 -11.84 -11.72 -9.38
CA GLN A 187 -12.79 -12.06 -8.31
C GLN A 187 -13.27 -10.82 -7.53
N VAL A 188 -12.38 -9.87 -7.25
CA VAL A 188 -12.75 -8.60 -6.60
C VAL A 188 -13.74 -7.82 -7.47
N MET A 189 -13.49 -7.77 -8.79
CA MET A 189 -14.37 -7.13 -9.78
C MET A 189 -15.76 -7.77 -9.82
N GLU A 190 -15.83 -9.09 -9.74
CA GLU A 190 -17.09 -9.83 -9.82
C GLU A 190 -17.88 -9.77 -8.50
N TYR A 191 -17.20 -9.92 -7.36
CA TYR A 191 -17.86 -10.19 -6.09
C TYR A 191 -17.90 -8.99 -5.15
N VAL A 192 -16.85 -8.17 -5.10
CA VAL A 192 -16.69 -7.11 -4.08
C VAL A 192 -17.11 -5.75 -4.64
N ILE A 193 -16.58 -5.36 -5.81
CA ILE A 193 -16.80 -4.02 -6.39
C ILE A 193 -18.27 -3.68 -6.60
N PRO A 194 -19.15 -4.59 -7.08
CA PRO A 194 -20.57 -4.28 -7.23
C PRO A 194 -21.28 -4.00 -5.90
N ARG A 195 -20.74 -4.50 -4.78
CA ARG A 195 -21.32 -4.41 -3.44
C ARG A 195 -20.68 -3.33 -2.58
N TYR A 196 -19.50 -2.84 -2.97
CA TYR A 196 -18.73 -1.87 -2.20
C TYR A 196 -18.40 -0.62 -3.04
N ARG A 197 -19.28 0.38 -2.92
CA ARG A 197 -19.30 1.61 -3.75
C ARG A 197 -17.96 2.37 -3.82
N PRO A 198 -17.13 2.49 -2.76
CA PRO A 198 -15.85 3.21 -2.85
C PRO A 198 -14.84 2.59 -3.83
N LEU A 199 -14.99 1.30 -4.15
CA LEU A 199 -14.17 0.63 -5.17
C LEU A 199 -14.80 0.66 -6.58
N LYS A 200 -15.92 1.37 -6.78
CA LYS A 200 -16.52 1.51 -8.13
C LYS A 200 -15.48 2.06 -9.10
N GLY A 201 -15.31 1.36 -10.23
CA GLY A 201 -14.31 1.72 -11.25
C GLY A 201 -12.85 1.53 -10.82
N LEU A 202 -12.55 0.69 -9.82
CA LEU A 202 -11.18 0.31 -9.48
C LEU A 202 -10.51 -0.38 -10.67
N SER A 203 -9.44 0.22 -11.19
CA SER A 203 -8.62 -0.37 -12.24
C SER A 203 -7.65 -1.43 -11.68
N TYR A 204 -7.13 -2.29 -12.56
CA TYR A 204 -6.12 -3.27 -12.18
C TYR A 204 -4.82 -2.61 -11.69
N ASP A 205 -4.45 -1.45 -12.26
CA ASP A 205 -3.24 -0.73 -11.84
C ASP A 205 -3.38 -0.11 -10.44
N GLU A 206 -4.58 0.36 -10.08
CA GLU A 206 -4.85 0.83 -8.71
C GLU A 206 -4.82 -0.34 -7.71
N PHE A 207 -5.42 -1.48 -8.05
CA PHE A 207 -5.34 -2.68 -7.22
C PHE A 207 -3.90 -3.19 -7.05
N LYS A 208 -3.15 -3.28 -8.16
CA LYS A 208 -1.74 -3.65 -8.18
C LYS A 208 -0.89 -2.67 -7.38
N TRP A 209 -1.22 -1.38 -7.39
CA TRP A 209 -0.56 -0.40 -6.52
C TRP A 209 -0.74 -0.73 -5.04
N GLY A 210 -1.96 -1.06 -4.59
CA GLY A 210 -2.18 -1.46 -3.19
C GLY A 210 -1.35 -2.69 -2.78
N TRP A 211 -1.24 -3.66 -3.68
CA TRP A 211 -0.37 -4.84 -3.52
C TRP A 211 1.11 -4.46 -3.38
N SER A 212 1.63 -3.64 -4.30
CA SER A 212 3.04 -3.22 -4.29
C SER A 212 3.37 -2.33 -3.10
N THR A 213 2.46 -1.43 -2.70
CA THR A 213 2.62 -0.60 -1.50
C THR A 213 2.79 -1.47 -0.25
N HIS A 214 1.87 -2.42 -0.02
CA HIS A 214 1.98 -3.34 1.10
C HIS A 214 3.31 -4.11 1.10
N ARG A 215 3.70 -4.69 -0.03
CA ARG A 215 4.91 -5.53 -0.08
C ARG A 215 6.22 -4.77 0.01
N SER A 216 6.24 -3.51 -0.38
CA SER A 216 7.46 -2.69 -0.37
C SER A 216 7.64 -1.89 0.91
N ARG A 217 6.56 -1.61 1.65
CA ARG A 217 6.56 -0.62 2.74
C ARG A 217 5.98 -1.12 4.06
N SER A 218 5.35 -2.30 4.10
CA SER A 218 4.79 -2.81 5.35
C SER A 218 5.84 -3.41 6.28
N PHE A 219 5.71 -3.09 7.56
CA PHE A 219 6.40 -3.74 8.67
C PHE A 219 5.55 -4.91 9.17
N GLY A 220 6.20 -6.01 9.54
CA GLY A 220 5.54 -7.22 10.07
C GLY A 220 5.89 -7.56 11.52
N ASP A 221 6.58 -6.66 12.24
CA ASP A 221 6.97 -6.91 13.64
C ASP A 221 5.85 -6.49 14.60
N ARG A 222 5.21 -7.50 15.20
CA ARG A 222 4.10 -7.35 16.15
C ARG A 222 4.50 -6.65 17.45
N LYS A 223 5.80 -6.42 17.69
CA LYS A 223 6.30 -5.69 18.88
C LYS A 223 6.33 -4.18 18.68
N LEU A 224 6.23 -3.70 17.45
CA LEU A 224 6.35 -2.27 17.13
C LEU A 224 5.06 -1.49 17.40
N LEU A 225 3.89 -2.15 17.32
CA LEU A 225 2.59 -1.55 17.64
C LEU A 225 1.92 -2.33 18.77
N ARG A 226 1.02 -1.67 19.50
CA ARG A 226 0.20 -2.33 20.52
C ARG A 226 -0.87 -3.20 19.86
N GLY A 227 -1.17 -4.31 20.51
CA GLY A 227 -2.12 -5.29 19.99
C GLY A 227 -1.48 -6.21 18.94
N ASN A 228 -2.22 -7.22 18.52
CA ASN A 228 -1.68 -8.33 17.73
C ASN A 228 -1.59 -8.00 16.22
N GLN A 229 -1.16 -6.77 15.89
CA GLN A 229 -1.14 -6.24 14.52
C GLN A 229 -0.20 -7.08 13.64
N SER A 230 -0.68 -7.49 12.48
CA SER A 230 0.03 -8.42 11.61
C SER A 230 0.98 -7.70 10.66
N HIS A 231 0.48 -6.68 9.94
CA HIS A 231 1.27 -5.83 9.05
C HIS A 231 0.73 -4.41 9.06
N PHE A 232 1.62 -3.43 8.89
CA PHE A 232 1.23 -2.02 8.88
C PHE A 232 2.23 -1.14 8.11
N LEU A 233 1.75 0.00 7.62
CA LEU A 233 2.58 1.09 7.13
C LEU A 233 2.89 2.05 8.27
N MET A 234 4.13 2.54 8.32
CA MET A 234 4.58 3.52 9.30
C MET A 234 5.05 4.78 8.56
N PRO A 235 4.21 5.84 8.47
CA PRO A 235 4.54 7.04 7.73
C PRO A 235 5.90 7.63 8.15
N LEU A 236 6.68 8.11 7.18
CA LEU A 236 8.08 8.53 7.31
C LEU A 236 9.08 7.37 7.35
N LEU A 237 8.96 6.46 8.33
CA LEU A 237 9.96 5.40 8.50
C LEU A 237 9.98 4.42 7.33
N ASP A 238 8.85 4.23 6.66
CA ASP A 238 8.72 3.42 5.44
C ASP A 238 9.41 4.03 4.19
N PHE A 239 10.05 5.20 4.31
CA PHE A 239 10.95 5.77 3.30
C PHE A 239 12.43 5.45 3.55
N ALA A 240 12.76 4.78 4.66
CA ALA A 240 14.11 4.25 4.86
C ALA A 240 14.38 3.13 3.84
N ASN A 241 15.50 3.22 3.14
CA ASN A 241 15.90 2.20 2.17
C ASN A 241 16.61 1.04 2.87
N HIS A 242 16.43 -0.17 2.32
CA HIS A 242 17.12 -1.34 2.82
C HIS A 242 18.61 -1.29 2.48
N ASN A 243 19.46 -1.62 3.46
CA ASN A 243 20.87 -1.94 3.23
C ASN A 243 21.14 -3.38 3.67
N ALA A 244 21.78 -4.18 2.82
CA ALA A 244 22.07 -5.60 3.08
C ALA A 244 23.06 -5.84 4.24
N SER A 245 23.66 -4.78 4.78
CA SER A 245 24.66 -4.86 5.85
C SER A 245 24.08 -4.91 7.26
N SER A 246 22.76 -4.92 7.44
CA SER A 246 22.12 -5.11 8.75
C SER A 246 22.10 -6.60 9.13
N LYS A 247 23.17 -7.07 9.78
CA LYS A 247 23.22 -8.36 10.48
C LYS A 247 23.08 -8.14 11.99
#